data_AF-A0A7S0MCY3-F1
#
_entry.id   AF-A0A7S0MCY3-F1
#
_cell.length_a   1.000
_cell.length_b   1.000
_cell.length_c   1.000
_cell.angle_alpha   90.00
_cell.angle_beta   90.00
_cell.angle_gamma   90.00
#
_symmetry.space_group_name_H-M   'P 1'
#
loop_
_entity.id
_entity.type
_entity.pdbx_description
1 polymer ?
#
loop_
_entity_poly.entity_id
_entity_poly.type
_entity_poly.pdbx_seq_one_letter_code
_entity_poly.pdbx_strand_id
1 'polypeptide(L)'
;FVDIVAIVWMFQFAVSADNHARLPQTHQPFNLRLRGAGDSVDESKLTYSVKDMQKEALGELIGRVIPDNATACGPWKTLLFDHHWRDVFTMALKPSELQLYGVVNYQLLEESIEDRSDFPAAYFVNCEETNVTLLADVVNKDPCESHYFYASGPTAQDQWDGFCARVDPDLLFSRVRTISDIFADFISLDDNFFELGIRDCYSRLHGPDPAAVAALLRRIGD
;
A
#
# COMPACT_ATOMS: atom_id res chain seq x y z
N PHE A 1 -21.89 4.70 21.58
CA PHE A 1 -21.38 5.78 20.72
C PHE A 1 -20.02 6.18 21.28
N VAL A 2 -18.99 5.47 20.86
CA VAL A 2 -17.59 5.80 21.17
C VAL A 2 -17.09 6.53 19.93
N ASP A 3 -16.60 7.75 20.14
CA ASP A 3 -16.14 8.65 19.09
C ASP A 3 -15.03 8.00 18.26
N ILE A 4 -15.27 7.84 16.95
CA ILE A 4 -14.29 7.35 15.97
C ILE A 4 -13.04 8.28 15.93
N VAL A 5 -13.20 9.55 16.30
CA VAL A 5 -12.10 10.52 16.45
C VAL A 5 -11.12 10.13 17.56
N ALA A 6 -11.59 9.44 18.61
CA ALA A 6 -10.73 9.01 19.72
C ALA A 6 -9.82 7.83 19.34
N ILE A 7 -10.24 6.97 18.40
CA ILE A 7 -9.45 5.83 17.92
C ILE A 7 -8.26 6.34 17.09
N VAL A 8 -8.49 7.35 16.24
CA VAL A 8 -7.42 7.99 15.45
C VAL A 8 -6.40 8.69 16.34
N TRP A 9 -6.83 9.33 17.44
CA TRP A 9 -5.92 9.99 18.38
C TRP A 9 -5.14 9.02 19.29
N MET A 10 -5.72 7.87 19.67
CA MET A 10 -5.02 6.89 20.52
C MET A 10 -3.86 6.19 19.80
N PHE A 11 -3.96 5.93 18.49
CA PHE A 11 -2.88 5.33 17.72
C PHE A 11 -1.68 6.29 17.51
N GLN A 12 -1.92 7.60 17.49
CA GLN A 12 -0.88 8.60 17.24
C GLN A 12 0.13 8.76 18.39
N PHE A 13 -0.23 8.39 19.63
CA PHE A 13 0.60 8.65 20.82
C PHE A 13 1.52 7.48 21.22
N ALA A 14 1.24 6.26 20.76
CA ALA A 14 1.95 5.06 21.23
C ALA A 14 3.33 4.82 20.58
N VAL A 15 3.64 5.47 19.45
CA VAL A 15 4.84 5.17 18.64
C VAL A 15 5.96 6.23 18.78
N SER A 16 5.76 7.26 19.62
CA SER A 16 6.70 8.39 19.74
C SER A 16 7.87 8.17 20.74
N ALA A 17 8.07 6.96 21.24
CA ALA A 17 9.13 6.66 22.20
C ALA A 17 10.01 5.50 21.71
N ASP A 18 10.83 5.73 20.69
CA ASP A 18 12.22 5.28 20.71
C ASP A 18 13.01 5.87 19.52
N ASN A 19 13.96 6.71 19.89
CA ASN A 19 15.00 7.24 19.01
C ASN A 19 16.03 6.13 18.76
N HIS A 20 16.38 5.86 17.50
CA HIS A 20 17.78 5.88 17.02
C HIS A 20 17.83 5.64 15.49
N ALA A 21 18.55 6.54 14.81
CA ALA A 21 19.10 6.43 13.44
C ALA A 21 18.17 5.89 12.34
N ARG A 22 17.34 6.77 11.74
CA ARG A 22 16.44 6.41 10.64
C ARG A 22 16.96 6.96 9.30
N LEU A 23 16.93 6.10 8.28
CA LEU A 23 16.66 6.48 6.88
C LEU A 23 15.52 7.51 6.81
N PRO A 24 15.34 8.29 5.72
CA PRO A 24 14.24 9.25 5.63
C PRO A 24 12.88 8.52 5.58
N GLN A 25 12.43 8.07 6.74
CA GLN A 25 11.07 7.67 7.01
C GLN A 25 10.27 8.95 6.99
N THR A 26 9.75 9.31 5.81
CA THR A 26 8.67 10.26 5.69
C THR A 26 7.42 9.66 6.31
N HIS A 27 7.39 9.58 7.64
CA HIS A 27 6.14 9.54 8.38
C HIS A 27 5.52 10.94 8.31
N GLN A 28 5.08 11.35 7.13
CA GLN A 28 4.07 12.38 7.07
C GLN A 28 2.75 11.70 7.45
N PRO A 29 2.08 12.14 8.54
CA PRO A 29 0.75 11.65 8.82
C PRO A 29 -0.13 11.94 7.60
N PHE A 30 -0.91 10.94 7.21
CA PHE A 30 -1.85 10.99 6.09
C PHE A 30 -2.94 12.03 6.41
N ASN A 31 -2.64 13.31 6.15
CA ASN A 31 -3.64 14.36 6.18
C ASN A 31 -4.38 14.27 4.85
N LEU A 32 -5.49 13.51 4.84
CA LEU A 32 -6.45 13.47 3.74
C LEU A 32 -7.01 14.90 3.56
N ARG A 33 -6.32 15.71 2.77
CA ARG A 33 -6.73 17.09 2.49
C ARG A 33 -7.55 17.05 1.21
N LEU A 34 -8.80 16.61 1.39
CA LEU A 34 -9.81 16.49 0.33
C LEU A 34 -9.82 17.76 -0.52
N ARG A 35 -9.48 17.60 -1.80
CA ARG A 35 -9.31 18.70 -2.75
C ARG A 35 -10.69 19.22 -3.16
N GLY A 36 -11.29 20.07 -2.33
CA GLY A 36 -12.59 20.70 -2.61
C GLY A 36 -13.05 21.79 -1.63
N ALA A 37 -12.27 22.10 -0.59
CA ALA A 37 -12.66 23.05 0.46
C ALA A 37 -12.44 24.52 0.05
N GLY A 38 -13.12 24.95 -1.02
CA GLY A 38 -13.04 26.30 -1.56
C GLY A 38 -14.39 26.79 -2.08
N ASP A 39 -15.48 26.44 -1.42
CA ASP A 39 -16.76 27.14 -1.44
C ASP A 39 -17.64 26.54 -0.33
N SER A 40 -18.61 27.28 0.18
CA SER A 40 -19.49 26.87 1.29
C SER A 40 -20.23 25.57 0.97
N VAL A 41 -19.67 24.41 1.36
CA VAL A 41 -20.32 23.11 1.20
C VAL A 41 -21.17 22.83 2.42
N ASP A 42 -22.45 22.63 2.16
CA ASP A 42 -23.46 22.13 3.08
C ASP A 42 -23.01 20.76 3.62
N GLU A 43 -22.52 20.71 4.87
CA GLU A 43 -21.98 19.50 5.53
C GLU A 43 -22.98 18.33 5.53
N SER A 44 -24.27 18.60 5.33
CA SER A 44 -25.35 17.61 5.24
C SER A 44 -25.35 16.79 3.93
N LYS A 45 -24.50 17.12 2.94
CA LYS A 45 -24.45 16.44 1.62
C LYS A 45 -23.23 15.55 1.39
N LEU A 46 -22.28 15.48 2.32
CA LEU A 46 -21.05 14.71 2.16
C LEU A 46 -21.08 13.42 2.99
N THR A 47 -22.04 12.54 2.71
CA THR A 47 -21.91 11.12 3.07
C THR A 47 -20.96 10.47 2.07
N TYR A 48 -19.67 10.51 2.36
CA TYR A 48 -18.68 9.70 1.64
C TYR A 48 -18.78 8.25 2.08
N SER A 49 -18.73 7.35 1.11
CA SER A 49 -18.66 5.92 1.38
C SER A 49 -17.23 5.53 1.79
N VAL A 50 -17.09 4.46 2.59
CA VAL A 50 -15.77 3.88 2.89
C VAL A 50 -15.04 3.50 1.60
N LYS A 51 -15.78 3.03 0.60
CA LYS A 51 -15.27 2.72 -0.73
C LYS A 51 -14.69 3.94 -1.45
N ASP A 52 -15.38 5.09 -1.41
CA ASP A 52 -14.91 6.33 -2.02
C ASP A 52 -13.64 6.84 -1.34
N MET A 53 -13.60 6.77 0.00
CA MET A 53 -12.40 7.14 0.76
C MET A 53 -11.21 6.25 0.43
N GLN A 54 -11.43 4.94 0.35
CA GLN A 54 -10.40 3.99 -0.05
C GLN A 54 -9.88 4.31 -1.46
N LYS A 55 -10.80 4.51 -2.40
CA LYS A 55 -10.48 4.81 -3.79
C LYS A 55 -9.66 6.09 -3.91
N GLU A 56 -10.03 7.15 -3.19
CA GLU A 56 -9.28 8.41 -3.17
C GLU A 56 -7.87 8.20 -2.59
N ALA A 57 -7.75 7.47 -1.47
CA ALA A 57 -6.46 7.16 -0.87
C ALA A 57 -5.53 6.39 -1.83
N LEU A 58 -6.05 5.36 -2.51
CA LEU A 58 -5.29 4.60 -3.51
C LEU A 58 -4.91 5.48 -4.71
N GLY A 59 -5.83 6.33 -5.17
CA GLY A 59 -5.57 7.29 -6.23
C GLY A 59 -4.46 8.28 -5.90
N GLU A 60 -4.44 8.82 -4.68
CA GLU A 60 -3.36 9.68 -4.21
C GLU A 60 -2.01 8.97 -4.16
N LEU A 61 -1.97 7.72 -3.66
CA LEU A 61 -0.74 6.93 -3.58
C LEU A 61 -0.16 6.64 -4.97
N ILE A 62 -1.01 6.28 -5.93
CA ILE A 62 -0.60 6.13 -7.32
C ILE A 62 -0.13 7.49 -7.88
N GLY A 63 -0.82 8.58 -7.53
CA GLY A 63 -0.46 9.94 -7.96
C GLY A 63 0.90 10.41 -7.46
N ARG A 64 1.38 9.93 -6.31
CA ARG A 64 2.71 10.24 -5.75
C ARG A 64 3.86 9.60 -6.50
N VAL A 65 3.59 8.60 -7.33
CA VAL A 65 4.59 7.96 -8.19
C VAL A 65 4.91 8.88 -9.35
N ILE A 66 6.08 9.50 -9.27
CA ILE A 66 6.57 10.49 -10.23
C ILE A 66 7.78 9.89 -10.98
N PRO A 67 7.83 9.97 -12.32
CA PRO A 67 9.01 9.60 -13.09
C PRO A 67 10.15 10.60 -12.84
N ASP A 68 11.37 10.08 -12.64
CA ASP A 68 12.56 10.91 -12.44
C ASP A 68 12.83 11.80 -13.67
N ASN A 69 12.51 11.30 -14.86
CA ASN A 69 12.61 12.01 -16.13
C ASN A 69 11.22 12.32 -16.71
N ALA A 70 10.43 13.14 -16.01
CA ALA A 70 9.09 13.57 -16.43
C ALA A 70 9.01 14.13 -17.87
N THR A 71 10.12 14.67 -18.38
CA THR A 71 10.22 15.24 -19.74
C THR A 71 10.38 14.20 -20.86
N ALA A 72 10.85 12.98 -20.54
CA ALA A 72 11.16 11.95 -21.54
C ALA A 72 10.08 10.86 -21.64
N CYS A 73 9.46 10.49 -20.52
CA CYS A 73 8.59 9.31 -20.46
C CYS A 73 7.09 9.63 -20.27
N GLY A 74 6.70 10.92 -20.15
CA GLY A 74 5.31 11.27 -19.83
C GLY A 74 4.88 10.79 -18.43
N PRO A 75 3.58 10.87 -18.07
CA PRO A 75 3.09 10.50 -16.73
C PRO A 75 2.89 8.99 -16.55
N TRP A 76 3.52 8.18 -17.40
CA TRP A 76 3.30 6.74 -17.49
C TRP A 76 3.96 5.99 -16.34
N LYS A 77 3.25 5.00 -15.79
CA LYS A 77 3.73 4.14 -14.71
C LYS A 77 3.19 2.73 -14.81
N THR A 78 3.86 1.81 -14.12
CA THR A 78 3.45 0.40 -13.99
C THR A 78 2.99 0.12 -12.57
N LEU A 79 1.89 -0.61 -12.43
CA LEU A 79 1.44 -1.11 -11.13
C LEU A 79 1.70 -2.61 -11.01
N LEU A 80 2.19 -3.01 -9.86
CA LEU A 80 2.40 -4.40 -9.51
C LEU A 80 1.73 -4.67 -8.18
N PHE A 81 1.11 -5.83 -8.07
CA PHE A 81 0.45 -6.23 -6.84
C PHE A 81 0.57 -7.72 -6.59
N ASP A 82 0.42 -8.13 -5.34
CA ASP A 82 0.15 -9.52 -5.02
C ASP A 82 -1.34 -9.86 -5.25
N HIS A 83 -1.72 -11.11 -4.94
CA HIS A 83 -3.10 -11.56 -5.10
C HIS A 83 -4.11 -10.77 -4.24
N HIS A 84 -3.73 -10.38 -3.02
CA HIS A 84 -4.62 -9.63 -2.14
C HIS A 84 -4.88 -8.22 -2.68
N TRP A 85 -3.81 -7.51 -3.04
CA TRP A 85 -3.92 -6.17 -3.60
C TRP A 85 -4.61 -6.16 -4.97
N ARG A 86 -4.47 -7.22 -5.78
CA ARG A 86 -5.28 -7.38 -7.00
C ARG A 86 -6.77 -7.31 -6.68
N ASP A 87 -7.22 -8.04 -5.67
CA ASP A 87 -8.63 -8.09 -5.28
C ASP A 87 -9.08 -6.72 -4.71
N VAL A 88 -8.23 -6.05 -3.92
CA VAL A 88 -8.49 -4.68 -3.44
C VAL A 88 -8.64 -3.68 -4.60
N PHE A 89 -7.69 -3.67 -5.54
CA PHE A 89 -7.70 -2.73 -6.66
C PHE A 89 -8.88 -2.96 -7.61
N THR A 90 -9.17 -4.22 -7.95
CA THR A 90 -10.28 -4.55 -8.87
C THR A 90 -11.64 -4.19 -8.30
N MET A 91 -11.80 -4.19 -6.97
CA MET A 91 -13.03 -3.79 -6.30
C MET A 91 -13.14 -2.28 -6.07
N ALA A 92 -12.01 -1.59 -5.84
CA ALA A 92 -11.97 -0.16 -5.56
C ALA A 92 -11.91 0.72 -6.81
N LEU A 93 -11.19 0.30 -7.86
CA LEU A 93 -10.84 1.12 -9.02
C LEU A 93 -11.17 0.44 -10.35
N LYS A 94 -11.75 1.21 -11.28
CA LYS A 94 -11.98 0.75 -12.65
C LYS A 94 -10.70 0.90 -13.49
N PRO A 95 -10.52 0.09 -14.55
CA PRO A 95 -9.39 0.24 -15.47
C PRO A 95 -9.28 1.65 -16.08
N SER A 96 -10.43 2.30 -16.35
CA SER A 96 -10.46 3.68 -16.84
C SER A 96 -9.87 4.69 -15.85
N GLU A 97 -9.99 4.43 -14.55
CA GLU A 97 -9.50 5.31 -13.49
C GLU A 97 -8.00 5.14 -13.30
N LEU A 98 -7.50 3.90 -13.39
CA LEU A 98 -6.06 3.62 -13.42
C LEU A 98 -5.37 4.36 -14.60
N GLN A 99 -6.01 4.37 -15.77
CA GLN A 99 -5.51 5.13 -16.93
C GLN A 99 -5.46 6.64 -16.67
N LEU A 100 -6.45 7.20 -15.96
CA LEU A 100 -6.44 8.61 -15.57
C LEU A 100 -5.28 8.95 -14.63
N TYR A 101 -4.85 7.99 -13.80
CA TYR A 101 -3.66 8.14 -12.97
C TYR A 101 -2.34 7.93 -13.72
N GLY A 102 -2.38 7.58 -15.02
CA GLY A 102 -1.19 7.35 -15.85
C GLY A 102 -0.67 5.92 -15.81
N VAL A 103 -1.47 4.96 -15.34
CA VAL A 103 -1.08 3.54 -15.31
C VAL A 103 -1.21 2.95 -16.73
N VAL A 104 -0.09 2.48 -17.28
CA VAL A 104 -0.05 1.86 -18.63
C VAL A 104 -0.16 0.35 -18.55
N ASN A 105 0.47 -0.26 -17.56
CA ASN A 105 0.43 -1.70 -17.33
C ASN A 105 0.16 -2.00 -15.85
N TYR A 106 -0.58 -3.08 -15.59
CA TYR A 106 -0.76 -3.62 -14.25
C TYR A 106 -0.75 -5.16 -14.27
N GLN A 107 0.00 -5.78 -13.36
CA GLN A 107 0.21 -7.23 -13.36
C GLN A 107 0.52 -7.77 -11.95
N LEU A 108 0.49 -9.10 -11.79
CA LEU A 108 0.96 -9.69 -10.52
C LEU A 108 2.47 -9.59 -10.39
N LEU A 109 2.93 -9.47 -9.15
CA LEU A 109 4.34 -9.50 -8.80
C LEU A 109 5.02 -10.79 -9.31
N GLU A 110 4.37 -11.94 -9.17
CA GLU A 110 4.91 -13.24 -9.59
C GLU A 110 5.10 -13.33 -11.12
N GLU A 111 4.19 -12.72 -11.88
CA GLU A 111 4.20 -12.70 -13.35
C GLU A 111 5.18 -11.67 -13.91
N SER A 112 5.60 -10.70 -13.09
CA SER A 112 6.32 -9.51 -13.54
C SER A 112 7.81 -9.66 -13.80
N ILE A 113 8.42 -10.77 -13.35
CA ILE A 113 9.88 -10.96 -13.41
C ILE A 113 10.38 -11.00 -14.86
N GLU A 114 9.52 -11.34 -15.82
CA GLU A 114 9.88 -11.46 -17.24
C GLU A 114 9.60 -10.17 -18.03
N ASP A 115 8.65 -9.34 -17.57
CA ASP A 115 8.19 -8.15 -18.30
C ASP A 115 8.93 -6.89 -17.84
N ARG A 116 9.99 -6.58 -18.59
CA ARG A 116 10.78 -5.35 -18.45
C ARG A 116 9.91 -4.12 -18.71
N SER A 117 9.74 -3.25 -17.70
CA SER A 117 9.09 -1.95 -17.87
C SER A 117 10.11 -0.82 -17.92
N ASP A 118 9.94 0.12 -18.85
CA ASP A 118 10.74 1.34 -18.93
C ASP A 118 10.13 2.49 -18.09
N PHE A 119 9.08 2.20 -17.32
CA PHE A 119 8.31 3.18 -16.55
C PHE A 119 8.55 3.00 -15.03
N PRO A 120 8.41 4.06 -14.20
CA PRO A 120 8.44 3.92 -12.76
C PRO A 120 7.36 2.93 -12.29
N ALA A 121 7.73 2.09 -11.32
CA ALA A 121 6.91 0.98 -10.86
C ALA A 121 6.44 1.19 -9.41
N ALA A 122 5.15 0.99 -9.18
CA ALA A 122 4.55 1.00 -7.85
C ALA A 122 4.10 -0.41 -7.45
N TYR A 123 4.61 -0.90 -6.32
CA TYR A 123 4.42 -2.27 -5.85
C TYR A 123 3.56 -2.26 -4.60
N PHE A 124 2.36 -2.83 -4.69
CA PHE A 124 1.44 -2.99 -3.57
C PHE A 124 1.48 -4.45 -3.10
N VAL A 125 2.02 -4.69 -1.91
CA VAL A 125 2.24 -6.06 -1.42
C VAL A 125 1.84 -6.21 0.04
N ASN A 126 1.45 -7.42 0.41
CA ASN A 126 1.51 -7.84 1.79
C ASN A 126 2.96 -8.16 2.17
N CYS A 127 3.39 -7.77 3.37
CA CYS A 127 4.75 -8.04 3.87
C CYS A 127 4.90 -9.49 4.36
N GLU A 128 4.71 -10.43 3.45
CA GLU A 128 5.07 -11.83 3.66
C GLU A 128 6.51 -12.07 3.17
N GLU A 129 7.20 -13.03 3.77
CA GLU A 129 8.62 -13.31 3.46
C GLU A 129 8.83 -13.65 1.97
N THR A 130 7.86 -14.32 1.36
CA THR A 130 7.81 -14.61 -0.07
C THR A 130 7.82 -13.33 -0.91
N ASN A 131 6.91 -12.40 -0.62
CA ASN A 131 6.81 -11.12 -1.31
C ASN A 131 8.06 -10.26 -1.10
N VAL A 132 8.58 -10.19 0.13
CA VAL A 132 9.82 -9.45 0.43
C VAL A 132 11.01 -9.99 -0.39
N THR A 133 11.11 -11.31 -0.51
CA THR A 133 12.15 -11.96 -1.32
C THR A 133 11.98 -11.64 -2.80
N LEU A 134 10.76 -11.70 -3.31
CA LEU A 134 10.44 -11.35 -4.70
C LEU A 134 10.76 -9.88 -5.00
N LEU A 135 10.41 -8.95 -4.11
CA LEU A 135 10.72 -7.54 -4.27
C LEU A 135 12.24 -7.31 -4.35
N ALA A 136 13.02 -7.97 -3.49
CA ALA A 136 14.47 -7.84 -3.52
C ALA A 136 15.05 -8.34 -4.86
N ASP A 137 14.56 -9.48 -5.33
CA ASP A 137 14.91 -10.04 -6.63
C ASP A 137 14.56 -9.09 -7.79
N VAL A 138 13.40 -8.43 -7.73
CA VAL A 138 12.97 -7.44 -8.72
C VAL A 138 13.95 -6.27 -8.74
N VAL A 139 14.26 -5.63 -7.60
CA VAL A 139 15.18 -4.47 -7.60
C VAL A 139 16.57 -4.83 -8.16
N ASN A 140 17.03 -6.05 -7.88
CA ASN A 140 18.33 -6.52 -8.36
C ASN A 140 18.36 -6.85 -9.86
N LYS A 141 17.22 -7.18 -10.48
CA LYS A 141 17.14 -7.68 -11.87
C LYS A 141 16.48 -6.70 -12.84
N ASP A 142 15.49 -5.95 -12.38
CA ASP A 142 14.66 -5.06 -13.17
C ASP A 142 15.43 -3.78 -13.55
N PRO A 143 15.46 -3.37 -14.82
CA PRO A 143 16.07 -2.11 -15.22
C PRO A 143 15.20 -0.87 -14.96
N CYS A 144 14.01 -1.01 -14.36
CA CYS A 144 13.17 0.14 -13.98
C CYS A 144 13.97 1.24 -13.27
N GLU A 145 13.66 2.50 -13.62
CA GLU A 145 14.39 3.67 -13.14
C GLU A 145 14.10 3.99 -11.67
N SER A 146 12.85 3.74 -11.24
CA SER A 146 12.36 4.07 -9.89
C SER A 146 11.33 3.07 -9.38
N HIS A 147 11.52 2.60 -8.15
CA HIS A 147 10.63 1.70 -7.44
C HIS A 147 9.98 2.37 -6.22
N TYR A 148 8.67 2.21 -6.09
CA TYR A 148 7.85 2.69 -4.98
C TYR A 148 7.17 1.50 -4.32
N PHE A 149 7.48 1.24 -3.05
CA PHE A 149 6.93 0.10 -2.31
C PHE A 149 5.87 0.55 -1.32
N TYR A 150 4.77 -0.19 -1.33
CA TYR A 150 3.54 0.08 -0.64
C TYR A 150 3.09 -1.20 0.06
N ALA A 151 3.25 -1.26 1.37
CA ALA A 151 2.97 -2.44 2.18
C ALA A 151 1.59 -2.40 2.83
N SER A 152 0.97 -3.57 3.01
CA SER A 152 -0.24 -3.74 3.82
C SER A 152 0.07 -3.62 5.31
N GLY A 153 -0.54 -2.62 5.96
CA GLY A 153 -0.51 -2.47 7.41
C GLY A 153 0.87 -2.15 7.98
N PRO A 154 1.02 -2.21 9.32
CA PRO A 154 2.28 -1.90 9.97
C PRO A 154 3.29 -3.04 9.73
N THR A 155 4.28 -2.78 8.91
CA THR A 155 5.30 -3.78 8.59
C THR A 155 6.29 -3.92 9.74
N ALA A 156 6.63 -5.15 10.11
CA ALA A 156 7.67 -5.38 11.11
C ALA A 156 9.03 -4.90 10.57
N GLN A 157 9.79 -4.17 11.39
CA GLN A 157 11.10 -3.65 10.99
C GLN A 157 12.02 -4.75 10.42
N ASP A 158 12.00 -5.93 11.03
CA ASP A 158 12.77 -7.11 10.60
C ASP A 158 12.52 -7.49 9.12
N GLN A 159 11.31 -7.25 8.60
CA GLN A 159 10.96 -7.59 7.22
C GLN A 159 11.63 -6.63 6.23
N TRP A 160 11.63 -5.33 6.51
CA TRP A 160 12.33 -4.33 5.69
C TRP A 160 13.84 -4.42 5.85
N ASP A 161 14.35 -4.77 7.02
CA ASP A 161 15.77 -5.04 7.23
C ASP A 161 16.21 -6.28 6.42
N GLY A 162 15.38 -7.33 6.41
CA GLY A 162 15.57 -8.51 5.57
C GLY A 162 15.53 -8.20 4.06
N PHE A 163 14.68 -7.27 3.62
CA PHE A 163 14.67 -6.73 2.26
C PHE A 163 15.99 -6.01 1.94
N CYS A 164 16.38 -5.03 2.76
CA CYS A 164 17.59 -4.24 2.56
C CYS A 164 18.85 -5.11 2.52
N ALA A 165 18.92 -6.17 3.32
CA ALA A 165 20.04 -7.10 3.34
C ALA A 165 20.19 -7.94 2.05
N ARG A 166 19.12 -8.07 1.25
CA ARG A 166 19.09 -8.87 0.01
C ARG A 166 19.28 -8.03 -1.26
N VAL A 167 19.13 -6.72 -1.18
CA VAL A 167 19.27 -5.80 -2.30
C VAL A 167 20.68 -5.23 -2.33
N ASP A 168 21.24 -5.06 -3.54
CA ASP A 168 22.50 -4.33 -3.69
C ASP A 168 22.36 -2.90 -3.15
N PRO A 169 23.22 -2.44 -2.23
CA PRO A 169 23.11 -1.11 -1.63
C PRO A 169 23.10 0.02 -2.66
N ASP A 170 23.88 -0.10 -3.75
CA ASP A 170 23.94 0.94 -4.77
C ASP A 170 22.60 1.03 -5.53
N LEU A 171 21.95 -0.11 -5.79
CA LEU A 171 20.63 -0.16 -6.40
C LEU A 171 19.53 0.32 -5.44
N LEU A 172 19.64 -0.02 -4.16
CA LEU A 172 18.72 0.42 -3.12
C LEU A 172 18.65 1.95 -3.06
N PHE A 173 19.81 2.63 -2.97
CA PHE A 173 19.85 4.10 -2.88
C PHE A 173 19.50 4.81 -4.19
N SER A 174 19.83 4.20 -5.33
CA SER A 174 19.62 4.85 -6.62
C SER A 174 18.18 4.70 -7.14
N ARG A 175 17.55 3.55 -6.90
CA ARG A 175 16.27 3.18 -7.53
C ARG A 175 15.08 3.13 -6.56
N VAL A 176 15.29 2.84 -5.27
CA VAL A 176 14.19 2.77 -4.32
C VAL A 176 13.88 4.18 -3.81
N ARG A 177 12.72 4.71 -4.21
CA ARG A 177 12.31 6.09 -3.89
C ARG A 177 11.55 6.17 -2.58
N THR A 178 10.62 5.24 -2.38
CA THR A 178 9.72 5.26 -1.24
C THR A 178 9.43 3.85 -0.78
N ILE A 179 9.40 3.66 0.54
CA ILE A 179 8.83 2.51 1.22
C ILE A 179 7.81 3.09 2.20
N SER A 180 6.55 2.65 2.12
CA SER A 180 5.48 3.16 2.98
C SER A 180 4.45 2.10 3.29
N ASP A 181 4.01 2.09 4.54
CA ASP A 181 2.90 1.28 5.01
C ASP A 181 1.57 1.96 4.67
N ILE A 182 0.60 1.17 4.21
CA ILE A 182 -0.74 1.61 3.83
C ILE A 182 -1.77 0.83 4.63
N PHE A 183 -2.73 1.57 5.19
CA PHE A 183 -3.82 1.05 6.02
C PHE A 183 -5.15 1.07 5.24
N ALA A 184 -5.13 0.52 4.02
CA ALA A 184 -6.26 0.50 3.10
C ALA A 184 -6.39 -0.85 2.38
N ASP A 185 -5.88 -1.90 3.00
CA ASP A 185 -5.76 -3.27 2.50
C ASP A 185 -7.01 -4.12 2.79
N PHE A 186 -8.20 -3.53 2.61
CA PHE A 186 -9.49 -4.22 2.71
C PHE A 186 -10.20 -4.24 1.36
N ILE A 187 -11.12 -5.17 1.16
CA ILE A 187 -11.86 -5.31 -0.10
C ILE A 187 -13.24 -4.66 0.07
N SER A 188 -13.47 -3.53 -0.61
CA SER A 188 -14.74 -2.82 -0.60
C SER A 188 -15.76 -3.46 -1.55
N LEU A 189 -16.68 -4.24 -0.98
CA LEU A 189 -17.75 -4.91 -1.70
C LEU A 189 -18.87 -3.94 -2.10
N ASP A 190 -19.21 -3.01 -1.20
CA ASP A 190 -20.20 -1.94 -1.40
C ASP A 190 -19.75 -0.66 -0.65
N ASP A 191 -20.51 0.42 -0.74
CA ASP A 191 -20.18 1.74 -0.20
C ASP A 191 -19.70 1.71 1.26
N ASN A 192 -20.39 0.95 2.12
CA ASN A 192 -20.04 0.81 3.54
C ASN A 192 -19.95 -0.66 3.96
N PHE A 193 -19.62 -1.54 3.01
CA PHE A 193 -19.48 -2.97 3.25
C PHE A 193 -18.15 -3.46 2.70
N PHE A 194 -17.31 -3.99 3.58
CA PHE A 194 -15.97 -4.45 3.24
C PHE A 194 -15.66 -5.79 3.92
N GLU A 195 -14.65 -6.47 3.39
CA GLU A 195 -14.06 -7.67 3.99
C GLU A 195 -12.53 -7.54 4.06
N LEU A 196 -11.90 -8.30 4.96
CA LEU A 196 -10.44 -8.27 5.17
C LEU A 196 -9.68 -9.22 4.23
N GLY A 197 -10.37 -9.93 3.32
CA GLY A 197 -9.75 -10.91 2.43
C GLY A 197 -9.17 -12.15 3.13
N ILE A 198 -9.44 -12.36 4.42
CA ILE A 198 -8.88 -13.48 5.19
C ILE A 198 -9.68 -14.76 4.95
N ARG A 199 -9.13 -15.65 4.12
CA ARG A 199 -9.73 -16.96 3.81
C ARG A 199 -9.76 -17.89 5.02
N ASP A 200 -10.82 -18.70 5.08
CA ASP A 200 -11.05 -19.73 6.11
C ASP A 200 -10.99 -19.20 7.56
N CYS A 201 -11.25 -17.91 7.76
CA CYS A 201 -11.10 -17.23 9.05
C CYS A 201 -11.84 -17.94 10.18
N TYR A 202 -13.11 -18.34 9.96
CA TYR A 202 -13.91 -19.06 10.95
C TYR A 202 -13.27 -20.39 11.38
N SER A 203 -12.83 -21.20 10.42
CA SER A 203 -12.20 -22.49 10.68
C SER A 203 -10.85 -22.34 11.39
N ARG A 204 -10.06 -21.33 11.00
CA ARG A 204 -8.76 -21.03 11.61
C ARG A 204 -8.89 -20.49 13.02
N LEU A 205 -9.90 -19.65 13.29
CA LEU A 205 -10.19 -19.10 14.61
C LEU A 205 -10.60 -20.19 15.61
N HIS A 206 -11.28 -21.23 15.14
CA HIS A 206 -11.67 -22.40 15.93
C HIS A 206 -10.69 -23.58 15.78
N GLY A 207 -9.51 -23.34 15.21
CA GLY A 207 -8.48 -24.34 15.06
C GLY A 207 -7.85 -24.75 16.40
N PRO A 208 -7.16 -25.90 16.44
CA PRO A 208 -6.53 -26.40 17.65
C PRO A 208 -5.22 -25.67 18.01
N ASP A 209 -4.66 -24.88 17.10
CA ASP A 209 -3.37 -24.20 17.29
C ASP A 209 -3.56 -22.76 17.83
N PRO A 210 -3.25 -22.51 19.11
CA PRO A 210 -3.41 -21.18 19.70
C PRO A 210 -2.46 -20.14 19.10
N ALA A 211 -1.30 -20.52 18.57
CA ALA A 211 -0.36 -19.58 17.96
C ALA A 211 -0.88 -19.05 16.63
N ALA A 212 -1.41 -19.95 15.78
CA ALA A 212 -2.06 -19.58 14.54
C ALA A 212 -3.30 -18.70 14.78
N VAL A 213 -4.08 -18.98 15.83
CA VAL A 213 -5.23 -18.16 16.25
C VAL A 213 -4.78 -16.76 16.69
N ALA A 214 -3.73 -16.65 17.50
CA ALA A 214 -3.21 -15.36 17.95
C ALA A 214 -2.69 -14.51 16.77
N ALA A 215 -1.98 -15.12 15.83
CA ALA A 215 -1.51 -14.46 14.62
C ALA A 215 -2.67 -13.97 13.74
N LEU A 216 -3.75 -14.77 13.63
CA LEU A 216 -4.96 -14.38 12.92
C LEU A 216 -5.67 -13.20 13.60
N LEU A 217 -5.83 -13.23 14.92
CA LEU A 217 -6.44 -12.13 15.67
C LEU A 217 -5.65 -10.84 15.55
N ARG A 218 -4.32 -10.92 15.53
CA ARG A 218 -3.46 -9.76 15.27
C ARG A 218 -3.77 -9.16 13.89
N ARG A 219 -3.79 -10.01 12.84
CA ARG A 219 -4.10 -9.57 11.47
C ARG A 219 -5.53 -9.01 11.30
N ILE A 220 -6.48 -9.37 12.17
CA ILE A 220 -7.83 -8.78 12.17
C ILE A 220 -7.84 -7.42 12.90
N GLY A 221 -6.94 -7.22 13.86
CA GLY A 221 -6.83 -5.99 14.63
C GLY A 221 -5.95 -4.91 13.99
N ASP A 222 -5.03 -5.31 13.13
CA ASP A 222 -4.23 -4.44 12.25
C ASP A 222 -5.10 -3.82 11.15
#